data_AF-A0AA37LR07-F1
#
_entry.id   AF-A0AA37LR07-F1
#
_cell.length_a   1.000
_cell.length_b   1.000
_cell.length_c   1.000
_cell.angle_alpha   90.00
_cell.angle_beta   90.00
_cell.angle_gamma   90.00
#
_symmetry.space_group_name_H-M   'P 1'
#
loop_
_entity.id
_entity.type
_entity.pdbx_description
1 polymer ?
#
loop_
_entity_poly.entity_id
_entity_poly.type
_entity_poly.pdbx_seq_one_letter_code
_entity_poly.pdbx_strand_id
1 'polypeptide(L)'
;MRRMHAAGHHIASHTWTHRNLNEVNSTIQRTEIIYNEMSFRNLFGWIPTYMRPPYLECNAGSGCQNLLRTLGYHIINVNIDTKDYMYDSPATIQTAKDRFSSGVSTNAVANSYIELSHDVHYQTVVNLTQFMIDTAKARGYRLVTVGECLNDPKENWYRPAGGAISSSIAPGTTRTTTTTSVPTSSTVRDSSIFHFIQCSYVHGEGFAGPNLRWNQWLHMSQLELWQLLFTIWVLRLKPHILRNGLPIGLRILCAASFGRERHDQRAMR
;
A
#
# COMPACT_ATOMS: atom_id res chain seq x y z
N MET A 1 4.61 3.40 12.62
CA MET A 1 3.57 2.34 12.73
C MET A 1 2.34 2.76 13.55
N ARG A 2 2.29 2.67 14.90
CA ARG A 2 1.02 2.90 15.66
C ARG A 2 0.30 4.24 15.36
N ARG A 3 1.05 5.35 15.29
CA ARG A 3 0.52 6.69 14.93
C ARG A 3 -0.16 6.70 13.54
N MET A 4 0.31 5.88 12.59
CA MET A 4 -0.27 5.80 11.24
C MET A 4 -1.67 5.18 11.26
N HIS A 5 -1.78 4.05 11.95
CA HIS A 5 -3.04 3.34 12.11
C HIS A 5 -4.06 4.21 12.87
N ALA A 6 -3.64 4.82 13.97
CA ALA A 6 -4.50 5.70 14.79
C ALA A 6 -5.01 6.92 14.03
N ALA A 7 -4.21 7.51 13.15
CA ALA A 7 -4.64 8.61 12.28
C ALA A 7 -5.31 8.14 10.97
N GLY A 8 -5.57 6.82 10.83
CA GLY A 8 -6.50 6.24 9.87
C GLY A 8 -5.92 5.90 8.50
N HIS A 9 -4.64 5.54 8.40
CA HIS A 9 -3.99 5.22 7.12
C HIS A 9 -4.02 3.73 6.85
N HIS A 10 -3.87 3.40 5.57
CA HIS A 10 -3.72 2.02 5.14
C HIS A 10 -2.24 1.62 5.17
N ILE A 11 -1.84 0.96 6.26
CA ILE A 11 -0.54 0.31 6.39
C ILE A 11 -0.53 -0.98 5.55
N ALA A 12 0.49 -1.17 4.72
CA ALA A 12 0.68 -2.32 3.82
C ALA A 12 2.08 -2.95 3.99
N SER A 13 2.30 -4.14 3.44
CA SER A 13 3.61 -4.82 3.44
C SER A 13 4.49 -4.39 2.24
N HIS A 14 5.81 -4.36 2.44
CA HIS A 14 6.80 -4.11 1.38
C HIS A 14 8.04 -5.02 1.52
N THR A 15 7.77 -6.30 1.82
CA THR A 15 8.76 -7.34 2.21
C THR A 15 9.58 -7.01 3.46
N TRP A 16 10.59 -7.84 3.78
CA TRP A 16 11.38 -7.75 5.00
C TRP A 16 12.74 -7.08 4.79
N THR A 17 13.46 -7.42 3.72
CA THR A 17 14.75 -6.80 3.36
C THR A 17 14.75 -6.18 1.97
N HIS A 18 13.57 -5.82 1.42
CA HIS A 18 13.41 -5.13 0.13
C HIS A 18 14.08 -5.84 -1.06
N ARG A 19 14.06 -7.19 -1.09
CA ARG A 19 14.62 -7.96 -2.23
C ARG A 19 13.69 -7.92 -3.44
N ASN A 20 14.25 -7.86 -4.64
CA ASN A 20 13.50 -8.13 -5.85
C ASN A 20 12.99 -9.58 -5.80
N LEU A 21 11.66 -9.74 -5.76
CA LEU A 21 11.03 -11.06 -5.66
C LEU A 21 11.19 -11.90 -6.94
N ASN A 22 11.48 -11.26 -8.08
CA ASN A 22 11.76 -11.95 -9.34
C ASN A 22 13.17 -12.55 -9.44
N GLU A 23 14.12 -12.10 -8.59
CA GLU A 23 15.54 -12.50 -8.64
C GLU A 23 15.92 -13.52 -7.56
N VAL A 24 14.99 -13.92 -6.70
CA VAL A 24 15.23 -14.81 -5.57
C VAL A 24 14.36 -16.06 -5.63
N ASN A 25 14.87 -17.17 -5.08
CA ASN A 25 14.13 -18.43 -5.06
C ASN A 25 12.88 -18.37 -4.16
N SER A 26 11.96 -19.31 -4.35
CA SER A 26 10.66 -19.38 -3.65
C SER A 26 10.78 -19.42 -2.11
N THR A 27 11.84 -20.04 -1.56
CA THR A 27 12.11 -20.04 -0.12
C THR A 27 12.42 -18.63 0.38
N ILE A 28 13.26 -17.88 -0.34
CA ILE A 28 13.58 -16.48 0.01
C ILE A 28 12.35 -15.59 -0.20
N GLN A 29 11.61 -15.73 -1.32
CA GLN A 29 10.35 -14.99 -1.55
C GLN A 29 9.37 -15.18 -0.38
N ARG A 30 9.17 -16.43 0.07
CA ARG A 30 8.28 -16.72 1.19
C ARG A 30 8.79 -16.13 2.50
N THR A 31 10.10 -16.22 2.76
CA THR A 31 10.72 -15.67 3.97
C THR A 31 10.56 -14.15 4.05
N GLU A 32 10.79 -13.46 2.93
CA GLU A 32 10.62 -12.01 2.76
C GLU A 32 9.20 -11.53 3.12
N ILE A 33 8.18 -12.33 2.84
CA ILE A 33 6.80 -12.01 3.20
C ILE A 33 6.54 -12.36 4.68
N ILE A 34 6.78 -13.61 5.08
CA ILE A 34 6.40 -14.12 6.40
C ILE A 34 7.12 -13.40 7.56
N TYR A 35 8.38 -13.01 7.40
CA TYR A 35 9.09 -12.25 8.46
C TYR A 35 8.50 -10.85 8.66
N ASN A 36 8.00 -10.22 7.61
CA ASN A 36 7.26 -8.97 7.74
C ASN A 36 5.88 -9.19 8.39
N GLU A 37 5.18 -10.27 8.05
CA GLU A 37 3.91 -10.65 8.71
C GLU A 37 4.07 -10.88 10.21
N MET A 38 5.14 -11.55 10.63
CA MET A 38 5.47 -11.73 12.05
C MET A 38 5.65 -10.38 12.77
N SER A 39 6.28 -9.41 12.09
CA SER A 39 6.45 -8.05 12.63
C SER A 39 5.12 -7.31 12.77
N PHE A 40 4.22 -7.41 11.79
CA PHE A 40 2.85 -6.86 11.90
C PHE A 40 2.04 -7.55 13.01
N ARG A 41 2.07 -8.88 13.10
CA ARG A 41 1.43 -9.67 14.16
C ARG A 41 1.89 -9.21 15.54
N ASN A 42 3.20 -9.06 15.75
CA ASN A 42 3.77 -8.66 17.04
C ASN A 42 3.41 -7.21 17.42
N LEU A 43 3.30 -6.31 16.44
CA LEU A 43 2.93 -4.91 16.69
C LEU A 43 1.42 -4.71 16.90
N PHE A 44 0.58 -5.41 16.14
CA PHE A 44 -0.84 -5.08 16.00
C PHE A 44 -1.83 -6.23 16.22
N GLY A 45 -1.39 -7.50 16.23
CA GLY A 45 -2.29 -8.66 16.27
C GLY A 45 -3.00 -8.97 14.94
N TRP A 46 -2.66 -8.26 13.86
CA TRP A 46 -3.18 -8.47 12.50
C TRP A 46 -2.06 -8.41 11.47
N ILE A 47 -2.37 -8.80 10.24
CA ILE A 47 -1.45 -8.82 9.09
C ILE A 47 -2.12 -8.09 7.91
N PRO A 48 -1.43 -7.17 7.20
CA PRO A 48 -1.97 -6.56 5.98
C PRO A 48 -2.35 -7.59 4.92
N THR A 49 -3.49 -7.39 4.26
CA THR A 49 -3.85 -8.06 3.00
C THR A 49 -3.32 -7.30 1.78
N TYR A 50 -2.69 -6.14 1.99
CA TYR A 50 -2.12 -5.32 0.92
C TYR A 50 -0.60 -5.34 0.96
N MET A 51 0.03 -5.45 -0.21
CA MET A 51 1.47 -5.30 -0.35
C MET A 51 1.87 -4.66 -1.68
N ARG A 52 3.03 -4.01 -1.71
CA ARG A 52 3.73 -3.62 -2.94
C ARG A 52 4.99 -4.49 -3.07
N PRO A 53 5.33 -5.05 -4.23
CA PRO A 53 6.63 -5.67 -4.44
C PRO A 53 7.73 -4.62 -4.54
N PRO A 54 8.92 -4.84 -3.93
CA PRO A 54 10.12 -4.04 -4.18
C PRO A 54 10.37 -3.88 -5.68
N TYR A 55 10.83 -2.69 -6.09
CA TYR A 55 11.09 -2.33 -7.49
C TYR A 55 9.87 -2.43 -8.44
N LEU A 56 8.65 -2.64 -7.91
CA LEU A 56 7.43 -3.01 -8.64
C LEU A 56 7.51 -4.39 -9.34
N GLU A 57 8.53 -5.19 -9.00
CA GLU A 57 8.85 -6.44 -9.68
C GLU A 57 8.22 -7.66 -8.99
N CYS A 58 7.18 -8.21 -9.62
CA CYS A 58 6.57 -9.48 -9.24
C CYS A 58 5.82 -10.09 -10.43
N ASN A 59 6.40 -11.10 -11.07
CA ASN A 59 5.85 -11.75 -12.25
C ASN A 59 5.38 -13.19 -11.95
N ALA A 60 4.73 -13.83 -12.92
CA ALA A 60 4.23 -15.19 -12.79
C ALA A 60 5.34 -16.25 -12.95
N GLY A 61 6.35 -15.99 -13.80
CA GLY A 61 7.44 -16.92 -14.10
C GLY A 61 8.40 -17.15 -12.92
N SER A 62 8.59 -16.15 -12.05
CA SER A 62 9.32 -16.29 -10.79
C SER A 62 8.51 -17.00 -9.70
N GLY A 63 7.21 -17.25 -9.91
CA GLY A 63 6.28 -17.73 -8.89
C GLY A 63 5.79 -16.65 -7.91
N CYS A 64 6.31 -15.42 -7.98
CA CYS A 64 5.99 -14.34 -7.02
C CYS A 64 4.48 -14.04 -6.96
N GLN A 65 3.82 -13.86 -8.10
CA GLN A 65 2.38 -13.57 -8.14
C GLN A 65 1.54 -14.71 -7.56
N ASN A 66 1.96 -15.96 -7.78
CA ASN A 66 1.27 -17.14 -7.25
C ASN A 66 1.41 -17.23 -5.72
N LEU A 67 2.62 -17.00 -5.20
CA LEU A 67 2.88 -16.95 -3.76
C LEU A 67 2.02 -15.88 -3.07
N LEU A 68 2.00 -14.66 -3.61
CA LEU A 68 1.25 -13.55 -3.02
C LEU A 68 -0.27 -13.79 -3.07
N ARG A 69 -0.79 -14.32 -4.18
CA ARG A 69 -2.19 -14.74 -4.29
C ARG A 69 -2.52 -15.84 -3.27
N THR A 70 -1.66 -16.84 -3.12
CA THR A 70 -1.82 -17.95 -2.14
C THR A 70 -1.81 -17.45 -0.70
N LEU A 71 -1.06 -16.37 -0.40
CA LEU A 71 -1.03 -15.73 0.93
C LEU A 71 -2.14 -14.67 1.12
N GLY A 72 -3.04 -14.50 0.15
CA GLY A 72 -4.17 -13.56 0.23
C GLY A 72 -3.77 -12.08 0.13
N TYR A 73 -2.76 -11.76 -0.69
CA TYR A 73 -2.35 -10.37 -0.93
C TYR A 73 -2.96 -9.74 -2.19
N HIS A 74 -3.46 -8.53 -2.03
CA HIS A 74 -3.60 -7.54 -3.09
C HIS A 74 -2.21 -6.97 -3.44
N ILE A 75 -1.78 -7.18 -4.68
CA ILE A 75 -0.50 -6.67 -5.21
C ILE A 75 -0.71 -5.27 -5.78
N ILE A 76 -0.13 -4.25 -5.14
CA ILE A 76 -0.38 -2.85 -5.45
C ILE A 76 0.76 -2.24 -6.28
N ASN A 77 0.48 -2.07 -7.58
CA ASN A 77 1.31 -1.29 -8.49
C ASN A 77 0.89 0.20 -8.48
N VAL A 78 1.48 1.01 -9.36
CA VAL A 78 1.22 2.45 -9.51
C VAL A 78 0.97 2.84 -10.97
N ASN A 79 0.32 3.98 -11.17
CA ASN A 79 0.19 4.61 -12.48
C ASN A 79 0.76 6.04 -12.53
N ILE A 80 1.31 6.54 -11.42
CA ILE A 80 2.20 7.70 -11.37
C ILE A 80 3.41 7.36 -10.50
N ASP A 81 4.59 7.68 -11.02
CA ASP A 81 5.87 7.54 -10.34
C ASP A 81 6.59 8.89 -10.38
N THR A 82 6.90 9.46 -9.22
CA THR A 82 7.55 10.77 -9.12
C THR A 82 9.05 10.70 -9.41
N LYS A 83 9.65 9.50 -9.36
CA LYS A 83 11.11 9.28 -9.35
C LYS A 83 11.84 10.12 -8.29
N ASP A 84 11.17 10.41 -7.17
CA ASP A 84 11.69 11.20 -6.05
C ASP A 84 13.07 10.75 -5.55
N TYR A 85 13.30 9.44 -5.52
CA TYR A 85 14.58 8.82 -5.15
C TYR A 85 15.76 9.20 -6.06
N MET A 86 15.51 9.70 -7.28
CA MET A 86 16.54 10.27 -8.17
C MET A 86 16.78 11.77 -7.91
N TYR A 87 15.92 12.43 -7.13
CA TYR A 87 15.79 13.87 -7.05
C TYR A 87 15.74 14.41 -5.60
N ASP A 88 16.37 13.70 -4.65
CA ASP A 88 16.40 14.05 -3.22
C ASP A 88 17.36 15.21 -2.87
N SER A 89 17.35 16.29 -3.66
CA SER A 89 18.07 17.54 -3.35
C SER A 89 17.20 18.77 -3.61
N PRO A 90 17.38 19.89 -2.89
CA PRO A 90 16.63 21.12 -3.11
C PRO A 90 16.68 21.63 -4.56
N ALA A 91 17.79 21.36 -5.27
CA ALA A 91 18.01 21.78 -6.65
C ALA A 91 17.32 20.87 -7.69
N THR A 92 17.10 19.58 -7.36
CA THR A 92 16.59 18.58 -8.32
C THR A 92 15.15 18.17 -8.07
N ILE A 93 14.60 18.35 -6.87
CA ILE A 93 13.23 17.94 -6.50
C ILE A 93 12.13 18.57 -7.38
N GLN A 94 12.42 19.67 -8.07
CA GLN A 94 11.49 20.24 -9.05
C GLN A 94 11.15 19.24 -10.17
N THR A 95 12.09 18.39 -10.60
CA THR A 95 11.81 17.36 -11.60
C THR A 95 10.77 16.34 -11.11
N ALA A 96 10.79 15.96 -9.82
CA ALA A 96 9.78 15.08 -9.24
C ALA A 96 8.39 15.76 -9.17
N LYS A 97 8.35 17.06 -8.87
CA LYS A 97 7.13 17.88 -8.92
C LYS A 97 6.56 17.96 -10.33
N ASP A 98 7.41 18.19 -11.33
CA ASP A 98 7.01 18.29 -12.73
C ASP A 98 6.50 16.94 -13.26
N ARG A 99 7.11 15.82 -12.84
CA ARG A 99 6.61 14.46 -13.11
C ARG A 99 5.23 14.21 -12.51
N PHE A 100 5.00 14.58 -11.25
CA PHE A 100 3.67 14.48 -10.64
C PHE A 100 2.65 15.37 -11.36
N SER A 101 3.02 16.63 -11.62
CA SER A 101 2.16 17.63 -12.24
C SER A 101 1.81 17.31 -13.70
N SER A 102 2.69 16.63 -14.44
CA SER A 102 2.39 16.17 -15.80
C SER A 102 1.63 14.84 -15.83
N GLY A 103 1.86 13.94 -14.86
CA GLY A 103 1.16 12.65 -14.77
C GLY A 103 -0.30 12.74 -14.30
N VAL A 104 -0.62 13.67 -13.38
CA VAL A 104 -2.00 13.85 -12.88
C VAL A 104 -2.83 14.68 -13.87
N SER A 105 -3.84 14.08 -14.50
CA SER A 105 -4.79 14.79 -15.36
C SER A 105 -5.49 15.96 -14.64
N THR A 106 -5.95 16.97 -15.38
CA THR A 106 -6.84 18.02 -14.84
C THR A 106 -8.31 17.56 -14.78
N ASN A 107 -8.66 16.45 -15.44
CA ASN A 107 -10.01 15.88 -15.40
C ASN A 107 -10.12 14.84 -14.27
N ALA A 108 -10.38 15.33 -13.05
CA ALA A 108 -10.58 14.48 -11.88
C ALA A 108 -11.87 13.66 -11.88
N VAL A 109 -12.81 13.90 -12.80
CA VAL A 109 -14.03 13.09 -12.92
C VAL A 109 -13.76 11.76 -13.60
N ALA A 110 -12.87 11.75 -14.60
CA ALA A 110 -12.61 10.58 -15.46
C ALA A 110 -11.30 9.83 -15.15
N ASN A 111 -10.51 10.26 -14.17
CA ASN A 111 -9.20 9.69 -13.87
C ASN A 111 -9.04 9.36 -12.39
N SER A 112 -8.22 8.35 -12.10
CA SER A 112 -7.79 8.00 -10.74
C SER A 112 -6.36 7.52 -10.72
N TYR A 113 -5.62 7.84 -9.66
CA TYR A 113 -4.20 7.56 -9.57
C TYR A 113 -3.82 6.88 -8.26
N ILE A 114 -2.86 5.96 -8.32
CA ILE A 114 -2.07 5.48 -7.20
C ILE A 114 -0.63 5.91 -7.48
N GLU A 115 -0.11 6.75 -6.59
CA GLU A 115 1.19 7.41 -6.73
C GLU A 115 2.32 6.64 -5.99
N LEU A 116 3.56 6.80 -6.47
CA LEU A 116 4.79 6.30 -5.86
C LEU A 116 5.75 7.46 -5.55
N SER A 117 6.03 7.61 -4.26
CA SER A 117 7.17 8.30 -3.65
C SER A 117 7.57 7.53 -2.37
N HIS A 118 8.70 7.90 -1.75
CA HIS A 118 9.29 7.18 -0.62
C HIS A 118 9.57 8.13 0.55
N ASP A 119 8.99 7.87 1.72
CA ASP A 119 9.09 8.75 2.91
C ASP A 119 10.45 8.71 3.62
N VAL A 120 11.40 7.89 3.12
CA VAL A 120 12.80 7.88 3.54
C VAL A 120 13.62 9.04 2.96
N HIS A 121 13.13 9.69 1.89
CA HIS A 121 13.81 10.80 1.23
C HIS A 121 13.42 12.16 1.84
N TYR A 122 14.42 12.99 2.13
CA TYR A 122 14.20 14.23 2.89
C TYR A 122 13.36 15.24 2.09
N GLN A 123 13.70 15.47 0.83
CA GLN A 123 12.93 16.36 -0.05
C GLN A 123 11.54 15.80 -0.40
N THR A 124 11.38 14.48 -0.40
CA THR A 124 10.05 13.87 -0.54
C THR A 124 9.14 14.32 0.59
N VAL A 125 9.63 14.31 1.83
CA VAL A 125 8.85 14.70 3.01
C VAL A 125 8.72 16.22 3.16
N VAL A 126 9.79 17.01 3.01
CA VAL A 126 9.73 18.45 3.32
C VAL A 126 9.24 19.33 2.16
N ASN A 127 9.18 18.81 0.94
CA ASN A 127 9.01 19.64 -0.27
C ASN A 127 7.97 19.07 -1.27
N LEU A 128 8.21 17.87 -1.82
CA LEU A 128 7.35 17.25 -2.82
C LEU A 128 5.95 16.92 -2.25
N THR A 129 5.94 16.31 -1.07
CA THR A 129 4.79 16.04 -0.20
C THR A 129 3.71 17.13 -0.26
N GLN A 130 4.03 18.37 0.11
CA GLN A 130 3.04 19.46 0.14
C GLN A 130 2.57 19.85 -1.28
N PHE A 131 3.49 19.93 -2.23
CA PHE A 131 3.19 20.27 -3.63
C PHE A 131 2.21 19.28 -4.29
N MET A 132 2.37 17.97 -4.04
CA MET A 132 1.48 16.94 -4.58
C MET A 132 0.05 17.12 -4.06
N ILE A 133 -0.10 17.39 -2.77
CA ILE A 133 -1.42 17.64 -2.15
C ILE A 133 -2.12 18.86 -2.74
N ASP A 134 -1.40 19.97 -2.87
CA ASP A 134 -2.03 21.21 -3.33
C ASP A 134 -2.40 21.11 -4.81
N THR A 135 -1.53 20.49 -5.62
CA THR A 135 -1.80 20.19 -7.04
C THR A 135 -3.02 19.27 -7.21
N ALA A 136 -3.10 18.19 -6.43
CA ALA A 136 -4.22 17.24 -6.53
C ALA A 136 -5.55 17.88 -6.09
N LYS A 137 -5.55 18.66 -4.98
CA LYS A 137 -6.74 19.40 -4.54
C LYS A 137 -7.17 20.46 -5.56
N ALA A 138 -6.23 21.22 -6.11
CA ALA A 138 -6.50 22.24 -7.12
C ALA A 138 -7.12 21.65 -8.40
N ARG A 139 -6.79 20.40 -8.73
CA ARG A 139 -7.38 19.64 -9.85
C ARG A 139 -8.68 18.90 -9.48
N GLY A 140 -9.17 19.04 -8.25
CA GLY A 140 -10.46 18.49 -7.81
C GLY A 140 -10.41 17.06 -7.25
N TYR A 141 -9.22 16.47 -7.05
CA TYR A 141 -9.11 15.11 -6.52
C TYR A 141 -9.30 15.05 -5.00
N ARG A 142 -9.98 13.98 -4.55
CA ARG A 142 -9.96 13.56 -3.15
C ARG A 142 -8.75 12.68 -2.88
N LEU A 143 -8.05 12.97 -1.79
CA LEU A 143 -6.91 12.18 -1.34
C LEU A 143 -7.38 11.07 -0.38
N VAL A 144 -7.21 9.82 -0.79
CA VAL A 144 -7.77 8.65 -0.11
C VAL A 144 -6.73 7.55 0.07
N THR A 145 -7.00 6.55 0.91
CA THR A 145 -6.12 5.37 1.03
C THR A 145 -6.29 4.45 -0.17
N VAL A 146 -5.33 3.55 -0.40
CA VAL A 146 -5.43 2.53 -1.47
C VAL A 146 -6.67 1.64 -1.33
N GLY A 147 -7.16 1.39 -0.12
CA GLY A 147 -8.37 0.58 0.07
C GLY A 147 -9.64 1.36 -0.35
N GLU A 148 -9.77 2.62 0.07
CA GLU A 148 -10.85 3.50 -0.38
C GLU A 148 -10.77 3.76 -1.90
N CYS A 149 -9.57 3.82 -2.46
CA CYS A 149 -9.29 3.92 -3.91
C CYS A 149 -9.93 2.79 -4.71
N LEU A 150 -9.85 1.56 -4.18
CA LEU A 150 -10.31 0.33 -4.82
C LEU A 150 -11.72 -0.09 -4.35
N ASN A 151 -12.42 0.80 -3.62
CA ASN A 151 -13.72 0.56 -2.98
C ASN A 151 -13.75 -0.65 -2.03
N ASP A 152 -12.62 -0.97 -1.40
CA ASP A 152 -12.49 -2.08 -0.46
C ASP A 152 -12.75 -1.62 1.00
N PRO A 153 -13.75 -2.21 1.71
CA PRO A 153 -14.02 -1.91 3.12
C PRO A 153 -12.80 -2.10 4.03
N LYS A 154 -12.71 -1.30 5.11
CA LYS A 154 -11.56 -1.30 6.02
C LYS A 154 -11.33 -2.63 6.73
N GLU A 155 -12.39 -3.39 6.88
CA GLU A 155 -12.47 -4.69 7.51
C GLU A 155 -11.66 -5.74 6.70
N ASN A 156 -11.45 -5.50 5.40
CA ASN A 156 -10.71 -6.37 4.50
C ASN A 156 -9.20 -6.03 4.41
N TRP A 157 -8.78 -4.83 4.84
CA TRP A 157 -7.40 -4.35 4.72
C TRP A 157 -6.40 -5.16 5.58
N TYR A 158 -6.93 -5.82 6.62
CA TYR A 158 -6.17 -6.57 7.62
C TYR A 158 -6.84 -7.90 7.92
N ARG A 159 -6.08 -9.00 7.81
CA ARG A 159 -6.53 -10.31 8.31
C ARG A 159 -6.07 -10.51 9.76
N PRO A 160 -6.88 -11.11 10.65
CA PRO A 160 -6.47 -11.40 12.01
C PRO A 160 -5.27 -12.36 12.02
N ALA A 161 -4.27 -12.07 12.84
CA ALA A 161 -3.15 -12.98 13.03
C ALA A 161 -3.57 -14.09 14.01
N GLY A 162 -4.14 -15.17 13.47
CA GLY A 162 -4.66 -16.29 14.26
C GLY A 162 -3.69 -16.75 15.34
N GLY A 163 -4.19 -16.85 16.59
CA GLY A 163 -3.39 -17.27 17.74
C GLY A 163 -2.40 -16.22 18.25
N ALA A 164 -2.88 -15.07 18.71
CA ALA A 164 -2.24 -14.43 19.86
C ALA A 164 -2.79 -15.13 21.12
N ILE A 165 -1.91 -15.59 22.02
CA ILE A 165 -2.34 -16.01 23.35
C ILE A 165 -2.89 -14.76 24.03
N SER A 166 -4.20 -14.75 24.29
CA SER A 166 -4.79 -13.76 25.20
C SER A 166 -4.17 -13.99 26.57
N SER A 167 -3.23 -13.13 26.96
CA SER A 167 -2.62 -13.10 28.30
C SER A 167 -3.59 -12.49 29.32
N SER A 168 -4.83 -12.99 29.32
CA SER A 168 -5.74 -12.85 30.46
C SER A 168 -5.26 -13.76 31.58
N ILE A 169 -4.38 -13.24 32.43
CA ILE A 169 -4.05 -13.86 33.71
C ILE A 169 -5.31 -13.80 34.57
N ALA A 170 -6.03 -14.92 34.64
CA ALA A 170 -7.07 -15.19 35.62
C ALA A 170 -6.65 -16.42 36.44
N PRO A 171 -6.71 -16.38 37.78
CA PRO A 171 -6.17 -17.46 38.59
C PRO A 171 -7.10 -18.68 38.62
N GLY A 172 -6.54 -19.82 38.23
CA GLY A 172 -6.83 -21.18 38.72
C GLY A 172 -8.28 -21.64 38.91
N THR A 173 -8.68 -22.64 38.13
CA THR A 173 -9.39 -23.81 38.69
C THR A 173 -9.01 -25.06 37.88
N THR A 174 -8.52 -26.08 38.58
CA THR A 174 -8.10 -27.37 38.03
C THR A 174 -9.31 -28.20 37.61
N ARG A 175 -9.30 -28.81 36.41
CA ARG A 175 -10.07 -30.05 36.20
C ARG A 175 -9.49 -30.98 35.13
N THR A 176 -9.60 -32.27 35.43
CA THR A 176 -8.91 -33.39 34.79
C THR A 176 -9.61 -33.91 33.54
N THR A 177 -8.78 -34.36 32.58
CA THR A 177 -8.96 -35.31 31.46
C THR A 177 -10.35 -35.92 31.19
N THR A 178 -10.72 -36.01 29.89
CA THR A 178 -11.23 -37.25 29.25
C THR A 178 -11.02 -37.17 27.72
N THR A 179 -10.58 -38.26 27.11
CA THR A 179 -10.31 -38.42 25.67
C THR A 179 -11.49 -39.08 24.96
N THR A 180 -11.94 -38.57 23.80
CA THR A 180 -12.80 -39.33 22.87
C THR A 180 -12.63 -38.81 21.44
N SER A 181 -12.86 -39.65 20.43
CA SER A 181 -12.31 -39.52 19.07
C SER A 181 -13.34 -39.68 17.94
N VAL A 182 -13.21 -38.85 16.88
CA VAL A 182 -13.63 -39.12 15.46
C VAL A 182 -15.17 -39.14 15.22
N PRO A 183 -15.78 -38.94 14.00
CA PRO A 183 -15.26 -38.63 12.64
C PRO A 183 -15.86 -37.41 11.86
N THR A 184 -15.08 -36.93 10.86
CA THR A 184 -15.45 -36.65 9.43
C THR A 184 -16.47 -35.58 8.95
N SER A 185 -15.97 -34.77 7.99
CA SER A 185 -16.66 -34.13 6.82
C SER A 185 -17.64 -32.95 6.99
N SER A 186 -17.21 -31.78 6.49
CA SER A 186 -18.06 -30.91 5.66
C SER A 186 -17.24 -30.13 4.63
N THR A 187 -17.63 -30.19 3.36
CA THR A 187 -17.00 -29.48 2.24
C THR A 187 -17.33 -27.99 2.26
N VAL A 188 -16.32 -27.13 2.40
CA VAL A 188 -16.47 -25.69 2.16
C VAL A 188 -16.19 -25.41 0.68
N ARG A 189 -17.17 -24.79 0.00
CA ARG A 189 -17.01 -24.36 -1.39
C ARG A 189 -16.13 -23.11 -1.43
N ASP A 190 -14.95 -23.22 -2.02
CA ASP A 190 -14.17 -22.05 -2.40
C ASP A 190 -14.86 -21.33 -3.55
N SER A 191 -15.13 -20.04 -3.36
CA SER A 191 -15.69 -19.15 -4.37
C SER A 191 -15.01 -17.78 -4.29
N SER A 192 -13.68 -17.78 -4.25
CA SER A 192 -12.84 -16.59 -4.20
C SER A 192 -12.40 -16.12 -5.61
N ILE A 193 -13.33 -15.51 -6.36
CA ILE A 193 -13.03 -14.86 -7.65
C ILE A 193 -12.27 -13.55 -7.40
N PHE A 194 -10.96 -13.65 -7.18
CA PHE A 194 -10.06 -12.49 -7.06
C PHE A 194 -9.68 -11.94 -8.44
N HIS A 195 -10.43 -10.92 -8.87
CA HIS A 195 -10.11 -10.10 -10.03
C HIS A 195 -8.76 -9.38 -9.87
N PHE A 196 -8.01 -9.25 -10.97
CA PHE A 196 -6.98 -8.22 -11.09
C PHE A 196 -7.67 -6.85 -11.12
N ILE A 197 -7.56 -6.06 -10.05
CA ILE A 197 -8.01 -4.67 -10.07
C ILE A 197 -6.90 -3.81 -10.67
N GLN A 198 -6.78 -3.84 -12.00
CA GLN A 198 -6.11 -2.76 -12.73
C GLN A 198 -7.11 -1.62 -12.91
N CYS A 199 -6.75 -0.41 -12.47
CA CYS A 199 -7.35 0.79 -13.06
C CYS A 199 -6.97 0.82 -14.54
N SER A 200 -7.96 1.00 -15.41
CA SER A 200 -7.81 0.82 -16.86
C SER A 200 -6.70 1.68 -17.46
N TYR A 201 -5.75 1.03 -18.13
CA TYR A 201 -4.69 1.69 -18.90
C TYR A 201 -5.26 2.10 -20.25
N VAL A 202 -5.33 3.40 -20.55
CA VAL A 202 -5.67 3.89 -21.90
C VAL A 202 -4.39 3.94 -22.71
N HIS A 203 -4.40 3.34 -23.90
CA HIS A 203 -3.24 3.33 -24.80
C HIS A 203 -2.77 4.76 -25.15
N GLY A 204 -1.49 5.03 -24.91
CA GLY A 204 -0.73 6.14 -25.49
C GLY A 204 0.46 5.56 -26.24
N GLU A 205 0.76 6.09 -27.42
CA GLU A 205 1.64 5.44 -28.40
C GLU A 205 3.12 5.40 -27.98
N GLY A 206 3.84 4.41 -28.52
CA GLY A 206 5.21 4.12 -28.13
C GLY A 206 6.23 5.10 -28.70
N PHE A 207 7.16 5.53 -27.87
CA PHE A 207 8.44 6.08 -28.29
C PHE A 207 9.56 5.12 -27.94
N ALA A 208 10.19 4.55 -28.98
CA ALA A 208 11.42 3.79 -28.83
C ALA A 208 12.61 4.75 -28.67
N GLY A 209 13.37 4.57 -27.59
CA GLY A 209 14.63 5.28 -27.31
C GLY A 209 15.69 4.28 -26.84
N PRO A 210 16.98 4.50 -27.14
CA PRO A 210 17.93 3.39 -27.28
C PRO A 210 18.52 2.84 -25.98
N ASN A 211 18.99 1.59 -26.09
CA ASN A 211 19.71 0.83 -25.06
C ASN A 211 20.81 1.65 -24.35
N LEU A 212 20.75 1.71 -23.03
CA LEU A 212 21.91 2.02 -22.18
C LEU A 212 22.13 0.87 -21.19
N ARG A 213 23.38 0.43 -21.09
CA ARG A 213 23.77 -0.77 -20.33
C ARG A 213 23.67 -0.51 -18.83
N TRP A 214 22.93 -1.36 -18.12
CA TRP A 214 22.96 -1.44 -16.67
C TRP A 214 24.26 -2.11 -16.22
N ASN A 215 25.23 -1.32 -15.77
CA ASN A 215 26.32 -1.78 -14.91
C ASN A 215 27.12 -0.58 -14.35
N GLN A 216 26.77 -0.12 -13.15
CA GLN A 216 27.69 0.33 -12.08
C GLN A 216 26.90 0.83 -10.86
N TRP A 217 27.55 0.76 -9.69
CA TRP A 217 27.07 1.08 -8.33
C TRP A 217 26.47 -0.07 -7.50
N LEU A 218 27.13 -1.23 -7.55
CA LEU A 218 27.31 -2.02 -6.33
C LEU A 218 28.30 -1.28 -5.41
N HIS A 219 28.06 -1.37 -4.09
CA HIS A 219 28.84 -0.82 -2.96
C HIS A 219 28.41 0.56 -2.41
N MET A 220 27.31 0.56 -1.67
CA MET A 220 27.28 1.22 -0.35
C MET A 220 27.00 0.16 0.72
N SER A 221 27.61 0.33 1.89
CA SER A 221 27.80 -0.71 2.91
C SER A 221 26.50 -1.21 3.54
N GLN A 222 26.40 -2.54 3.70
CA GLN A 222 25.44 -3.10 4.65
C GLN A 222 25.92 -2.81 6.08
N LEU A 223 25.19 -1.93 6.77
CA LEU A 223 24.83 -1.97 8.19
C LEU A 223 24.06 -0.67 8.52
N GLU A 224 23.13 -0.77 9.48
CA GLU A 224 22.24 0.29 9.98
C GLU A 224 20.98 0.64 9.13
N LEU A 225 19.83 0.49 9.78
CA LEU A 225 18.56 1.21 9.55
C LEU A 225 17.75 1.02 8.24
N TRP A 226 17.65 -0.20 7.71
CA TRP A 226 16.61 -0.58 6.72
C TRP A 226 15.41 -1.36 7.32
N GLN A 227 15.23 -1.36 8.64
CA GLN A 227 14.05 -1.96 9.27
C GLN A 227 12.95 -0.93 9.51
N LEU A 228 11.76 -1.21 8.96
CA LEU A 228 10.47 -0.60 9.29
C LEU A 228 10.39 0.93 9.09
N LEU A 229 9.98 1.37 7.90
CA LEU A 229 8.94 2.38 7.65
C LEU A 229 8.88 2.72 6.14
N PHE A 230 8.14 1.93 5.36
CA PHE A 230 7.56 2.41 4.10
C PHE A 230 6.17 2.92 4.43
N THR A 231 6.03 4.21 4.66
CA THR A 231 4.78 4.74 5.22
C THR A 231 3.86 5.31 4.17
N ILE A 232 2.74 4.61 4.04
CA ILE A 232 1.52 5.22 3.53
C ILE A 232 0.94 6.14 4.64
N TRP A 233 1.22 7.47 4.62
CA TRP A 233 0.84 8.46 5.68
C TRP A 233 -0.47 9.22 5.43
N VAL A 234 -1.28 9.50 6.49
CA VAL A 234 -2.19 10.66 6.60
C VAL A 234 -2.89 11.16 7.90
N LEU A 235 -2.70 12.43 8.24
CA LEU A 235 -3.50 13.11 9.26
C LEU A 235 -4.88 13.66 8.79
N ARG A 236 -5.89 13.58 9.69
CA ARG A 236 -7.16 14.34 9.66
C ARG A 236 -7.55 14.67 11.10
N LEU A 237 -8.14 15.84 11.34
CA LEU A 237 -8.76 16.19 12.63
C LEU A 237 -10.23 16.63 12.46
N LYS A 238 -10.96 16.61 13.59
CA LYS A 238 -12.35 17.09 13.80
C LYS A 238 -12.31 18.24 14.85
N PRO A 239 -13.41 18.96 15.15
CA PRO A 239 -13.37 20.43 15.09
C PRO A 239 -13.31 21.21 16.43
N HIS A 240 -13.03 22.52 16.27
CA HIS A 240 -13.23 23.67 17.18
C HIS A 240 -12.29 23.87 18.40
N ILE A 241 -11.35 24.83 18.29
CA ILE A 241 -11.44 26.22 18.84
C ILE A 241 -10.19 27.02 18.38
N LEU A 242 -10.29 28.36 18.33
CA LEU A 242 -9.29 29.27 17.74
C LEU A 242 -8.07 29.52 18.65
N ARG A 243 -6.84 29.39 18.11
CA ARG A 243 -5.75 30.42 18.07
C ARG A 243 -4.43 29.83 17.56
N ASN A 244 -3.80 30.57 16.64
CA ASN A 244 -2.41 30.55 16.14
C ASN A 244 -1.52 29.33 16.44
N GLY A 245 -1.28 28.51 15.41
CA GLY A 245 -0.25 27.46 15.38
C GLY A 245 -0.50 26.48 14.24
N LEU A 246 0.45 26.33 13.31
CA LEU A 246 0.36 25.42 12.15
C LEU A 246 1.00 24.06 12.46
N PRO A 247 0.26 22.93 12.37
CA PRO A 247 0.84 21.60 12.31
C PRO A 247 0.58 20.92 10.95
N ILE A 248 1.66 20.52 10.27
CA ILE A 248 1.65 19.93 8.92
C ILE A 248 1.46 18.40 9.01
N GLY A 249 0.73 17.80 8.06
CA GLY A 249 0.51 16.34 8.05
C GLY A 249 -0.16 15.82 6.77
N LEU A 250 0.55 15.00 5.98
CA LEU A 250 0.23 14.76 4.57
C LEU A 250 -0.42 13.40 4.25
N ARG A 251 -1.31 13.38 3.24
CA ARG A 251 -2.07 12.25 2.65
C ARG A 251 -1.26 11.60 1.52
N ILE A 252 -1.06 10.28 1.58
CA ILE A 252 -0.81 9.49 0.37
C ILE A 252 -1.92 9.75 -0.62
N LEU A 253 -1.50 9.90 -1.86
CA LEU A 253 -2.37 10.19 -2.96
C LEU A 253 -2.77 8.86 -3.62
N CYS A 254 -3.86 8.26 -3.13
CA CYS A 254 -4.85 7.88 -4.13
C CYS A 254 -5.74 9.09 -4.41
N ALA A 255 -5.94 9.35 -5.69
CA ALA A 255 -6.79 10.39 -6.22
C ALA A 255 -8.06 9.73 -6.80
N ALA A 256 -9.23 9.88 -6.16
CA ALA A 256 -10.47 9.18 -6.56
C ALA A 256 -11.62 10.14 -6.91
N SER A 257 -12.28 9.85 -8.03
CA SER A 257 -13.51 10.50 -8.51
C SER A 257 -14.76 9.98 -7.76
N PHE A 258 -15.83 10.76 -7.74
CA PHE A 258 -17.16 10.27 -7.37
C PHE A 258 -18.22 10.87 -8.31
N GLY A 259 -18.69 10.05 -9.26
CA GLY A 259 -19.84 10.38 -10.10
C GLY A 259 -21.11 10.38 -9.25
N ARG A 260 -21.81 11.51 -9.19
CA ARG A 260 -23.08 11.61 -8.47
C ARG A 260 -24.22 11.27 -9.43
N GLU A 261 -24.53 9.98 -9.56
CA GLU A 261 -25.71 9.54 -10.29
C GLU A 261 -26.96 10.14 -9.64
N ARG A 262 -27.68 10.95 -10.42
CA ARG A 262 -29.05 11.32 -10.09
C ARG A 262 -29.94 10.17 -10.56
N HIS A 263 -30.58 9.50 -9.61
CA HIS A 263 -31.77 8.70 -9.93
C HIS A 263 -32.79 9.61 -10.63
N ASP A 264 -33.08 9.32 -11.89
CA ASP A 264 -34.35 9.71 -12.50
C ASP A 264 -35.18 8.44 -12.68
N GLN A 265 -36.18 8.27 -11.82
CA GLN A 265 -37.18 7.22 -12.00
C GLN A 265 -38.29 7.74 -12.91
N ARG A 266 -38.29 7.29 -14.17
CA ARG A 266 -39.52 7.16 -14.95
C ARG A 266 -39.60 5.79 -15.59
N ALA A 267 -40.61 5.04 -15.18
CA ALA A 267 -40.93 3.71 -15.65
C ALA A 267 -42.20 3.73 -16.52
N MET A 268 -42.40 2.65 -17.27
CA MET A 268 -43.68 2.22 -17.87
C MET A 268 -44.31 3.13 -18.95
N ARG A 269 -43.98 2.89 -20.22
CA ARG A 269 -44.78 2.02 -21.11
C ARG A 269 -44.07 1.78 -22.44
#